data_AF-A0A0A8WN01-F1
#
_entry.id   AF-A0A0A8WN01-F1
#
_cell.length_a   1.000
_cell.length_b   1.000
_cell.length_c   1.000
_cell.angle_alpha   90.00
_cell.angle_beta   90.00
_cell.angle_gamma   90.00
#
_symmetry.space_group_name_H-M   'P 1'
#
loop_
_entity.id
_entity.type
_entity.pdbx_description
1 polymer ?
#
loop_
_entity_poly.entity_id
_entity_poly.type
_entity_poly.pdbx_seq_one_letter_code
_entity_poly.pdbx_strand_id
1 'polypeptide(L)'
;MNIFFKLLKISLCSAFMMICNQFPAAAASANEKPCYACHPSKLTKKVPHPPVAEKDCKACHKSEGGNHQLQKGLYGVKKQGASICYDCHDAEMAKGKSVHAPVSDNDCVSCHDPHGGSRARFLKGNYPAASEAAFSEDGYSLCLSCHEPKAFTDDETGSATGFRDGKTNLHALHVKGAALTCKACHNVHAAPQQKLLSNASKNKNGVEILLNMTFSASGGSCKMTCHSPATYNR
;
A
#
# COMPACT_ATOMS: atom_id res chain seq x y z
N MET A 1 -13.60 -79.80 -27.28
CA MET A 1 -13.47 -80.31 -28.65
C MET A 1 -13.28 -79.11 -29.57
N ASN A 2 -12.09 -79.00 -30.18
CA ASN A 2 -11.63 -78.18 -31.33
C ASN A 2 -11.88 -76.65 -31.25
N ILE A 3 -10.91 -75.75 -31.02
CA ILE A 3 -9.61 -75.44 -31.66
C ILE A 3 -9.66 -75.07 -33.17
N PHE A 4 -9.08 -73.89 -33.46
CA PHE A 4 -8.52 -73.33 -34.72
C PHE A 4 -9.46 -72.77 -35.80
N PHE A 5 -9.34 -71.46 -36.12
CA PHE A 5 -8.52 -71.00 -37.26
C PHE A 5 -8.21 -69.48 -37.24
N LYS A 6 -6.96 -69.17 -37.60
CA LYS A 6 -6.35 -67.84 -37.81
C LYS A 6 -7.04 -67.06 -38.94
N LEU A 7 -6.95 -65.73 -38.93
CA LEU A 7 -6.18 -64.99 -39.94
C LEU A 7 -6.00 -63.50 -39.63
N LEU A 8 -4.76 -63.11 -39.90
CA LEU A 8 -4.06 -61.84 -39.77
C LEU A 8 -4.59 -60.79 -40.75
N LYS A 9 -4.84 -59.55 -40.31
CA LYS A 9 -4.71 -58.35 -41.17
C LYS A 9 -3.99 -57.24 -40.41
N ILE A 10 -2.83 -56.90 -40.95
CA ILE A 10 -1.92 -55.82 -40.60
C ILE A 10 -2.46 -54.50 -41.17
N SER A 11 -2.04 -53.40 -40.55
CA SER A 11 -1.96 -52.03 -41.10
C SER A 11 -3.17 -51.12 -40.89
N LEU A 12 -3.05 -50.17 -39.96
CA LEU A 12 -2.77 -48.77 -40.28
C LEU A 12 -2.67 -47.95 -39.00
N CYS A 13 -1.44 -47.69 -38.60
CA CYS A 13 -1.09 -46.57 -37.73
C CYS A 13 -1.18 -45.30 -38.59
N SER A 14 -2.08 -44.36 -38.27
CA SER A 14 -1.95 -42.93 -38.62
C SER A 14 -3.07 -42.09 -37.98
N ALA A 15 -2.63 -41.06 -37.26
CA ALA A 15 -3.32 -39.79 -37.01
C ALA A 15 -4.62 -39.81 -36.16
N PHE A 16 -4.45 -39.78 -34.83
CA PHE A 16 -5.41 -39.11 -33.94
C PHE A 16 -4.74 -37.85 -33.37
N MET A 17 -4.57 -36.85 -34.24
CA MET A 17 -4.15 -35.51 -33.87
C MET A 17 -5.39 -34.60 -33.79
N MET A 18 -5.49 -33.86 -32.69
CA MET A 18 -6.18 -32.58 -32.59
C MET A 18 -7.66 -32.51 -33.02
N ILE A 19 -8.55 -32.64 -32.04
CA ILE A 19 -9.78 -31.84 -32.01
C ILE A 19 -9.86 -31.15 -30.64
N CYS A 20 -9.02 -30.12 -30.46
CA CYS A 20 -9.15 -29.16 -29.38
C CYS A 20 -9.28 -27.77 -30.04
N ASN A 21 -10.51 -27.39 -30.40
CA ASN A 21 -10.94 -25.98 -30.59
C ASN A 21 -12.31 -25.93 -31.28
N GLN A 22 -13.42 -26.06 -30.55
CA GLN A 22 -14.74 -25.61 -31.06
C GLN A 22 -15.67 -25.06 -29.96
N PHE A 23 -15.15 -24.52 -28.86
CA PHE A 23 -15.95 -23.56 -28.10
C PHE A 23 -15.76 -22.19 -28.73
N PRO A 24 -16.78 -21.58 -29.34
CA PRO A 24 -16.67 -20.20 -29.79
C PRO A 24 -16.45 -19.34 -28.56
N ALA A 25 -15.34 -18.60 -28.53
CA ALA A 25 -15.18 -17.48 -27.62
C ALA A 25 -16.42 -16.58 -27.79
N ALA A 26 -17.19 -16.39 -26.72
CA ALA A 26 -18.36 -15.54 -26.75
C ALA A 26 -17.95 -14.16 -27.31
N ALA A 27 -18.49 -13.81 -28.47
CA ALA A 27 -18.28 -12.51 -29.07
C ALA A 27 -18.85 -11.45 -28.12
N ALA A 28 -17.98 -10.61 -27.57
CA ALA A 28 -18.39 -9.43 -26.83
C ALA A 28 -19.29 -8.56 -27.72
N SER A 29 -20.44 -8.14 -27.16
CA SER A 29 -21.42 -7.27 -27.82
C SER A 29 -20.73 -6.07 -28.47
N ALA A 30 -20.90 -5.91 -29.78
CA ALA A 30 -20.21 -4.93 -30.62
C ALA A 30 -20.57 -3.44 -30.34
N ASN A 31 -21.35 -3.15 -29.30
CA ASN A 31 -21.84 -1.80 -28.99
C ASN A 31 -21.46 -1.25 -27.60
N GLU A 32 -20.69 -1.98 -26.80
CA GLU A 32 -20.22 -1.46 -25.52
C GLU A 32 -18.98 -0.57 -25.69
N LYS A 33 -19.14 0.74 -25.51
CA LYS A 33 -18.00 1.67 -25.44
C LYS A 33 -17.16 1.35 -24.21
N PRO A 34 -15.83 1.28 -24.33
CA PRO A 34 -14.98 1.03 -23.17
C PRO A 34 -15.06 2.20 -22.18
N CYS A 35 -14.83 1.92 -20.89
CA CYS A 35 -14.94 2.91 -19.82
C CYS A 35 -14.15 4.21 -20.12
N TYR A 36 -12.94 4.08 -20.66
CA TYR A 36 -12.04 5.17 -20.98
C TYR A 36 -12.45 6.01 -22.20
N ALA A 37 -13.43 5.59 -22.99
CA ALA A 37 -14.00 6.44 -24.05
C ALA A 37 -14.75 7.65 -23.46
N CYS A 38 -15.35 7.48 -22.28
CA CYS A 38 -16.01 8.56 -21.52
C CYS A 38 -15.20 9.04 -20.31
N HIS A 39 -14.31 8.19 -19.77
CA HIS A 39 -13.45 8.50 -18.61
C HIS A 39 -11.95 8.51 -18.96
N PRO A 40 -11.50 9.29 -19.96
CA PRO A 40 -10.10 9.26 -20.40
C PRO A 40 -9.13 9.71 -19.31
N SER A 41 -9.55 10.60 -18.41
CA SER A 41 -8.73 11.12 -17.31
C SER A 41 -8.27 10.07 -16.30
N LYS A 42 -8.88 8.88 -16.29
CA LYS A 42 -8.42 7.78 -15.44
C LYS A 42 -7.15 7.12 -15.95
N LEU A 43 -6.84 7.29 -17.24
CA LEU A 43 -5.64 6.76 -17.87
C LEU A 43 -4.47 7.76 -17.92
N THR A 44 -4.67 9.01 -17.50
CA THR A 44 -3.68 10.09 -17.69
C THR A 44 -2.70 10.24 -16.53
N LYS A 45 -2.73 9.36 -15.53
CA LYS A 45 -1.76 9.39 -14.43
C LYS A 45 -0.36 9.10 -14.97
N LYS A 46 0.66 9.82 -14.47
CA LYS A 46 2.07 9.65 -14.89
C LYS A 46 2.53 8.20 -14.74
N VAL A 47 2.16 7.55 -13.63
CA VAL A 47 2.35 6.13 -13.40
C VAL A 47 0.98 5.54 -13.05
N PRO A 48 0.27 4.92 -14.00
CA PRO A 48 -1.00 4.27 -13.72
C PRO A 48 -0.80 3.02 -12.84
N HIS A 49 -1.76 2.73 -11.98
CA HIS A 49 -1.83 1.45 -11.28
C HIS A 49 -1.97 0.31 -12.33
N PRO A 50 -1.33 -0.87 -12.20
CA PRO A 50 -1.30 -1.86 -13.29
C PRO A 50 -2.68 -2.25 -13.86
N PRO A 51 -3.73 -2.53 -13.06
CA PRO A 51 -5.07 -2.77 -13.61
C PRO A 51 -5.62 -1.61 -14.47
N VAL A 52 -5.25 -0.36 -14.15
CA VAL A 52 -5.62 0.81 -14.95
C VAL A 52 -4.77 0.90 -16.23
N ALA A 53 -3.47 0.61 -16.15
CA ALA A 53 -2.57 0.57 -17.30
C ALA A 53 -3.03 -0.47 -18.34
N GLU A 54 -3.48 -1.62 -17.84
CA GLU A 54 -4.01 -2.75 -18.60
C GLU A 54 -5.47 -2.53 -19.05
N LYS A 55 -6.08 -1.41 -18.66
CA LYS A 55 -7.47 -1.04 -18.93
C LYS A 55 -8.50 -2.04 -18.36
N ASP A 56 -8.11 -2.84 -17.38
CA ASP A 56 -8.99 -3.71 -16.62
C ASP A 56 -9.69 -2.93 -15.50
N CYS A 57 -10.62 -2.05 -15.88
CA CYS A 57 -11.45 -1.33 -14.92
C CYS A 57 -12.34 -2.28 -14.10
N LYS A 58 -12.63 -3.46 -14.65
CA LYS A 58 -13.50 -4.46 -14.03
C LYS A 58 -12.81 -5.18 -12.89
N ALA A 59 -11.48 -5.14 -12.76
CA ALA A 59 -10.77 -5.63 -11.58
C ALA A 59 -11.37 -5.05 -10.28
N CYS A 60 -11.67 -3.75 -10.26
CA CYS A 60 -12.19 -3.07 -9.07
C CYS A 60 -13.66 -2.61 -9.20
N HIS A 61 -14.12 -2.25 -10.39
CA HIS A 61 -15.47 -1.67 -10.56
C HIS A 61 -16.52 -2.69 -11.00
N LYS A 62 -17.75 -2.49 -10.51
CA LYS A 62 -18.96 -3.07 -11.08
C LYS A 62 -19.20 -2.40 -12.44
N SER A 63 -19.43 -3.20 -13.48
CA SER A 63 -19.51 -2.71 -14.86
C SER A 63 -20.50 -3.51 -15.71
N GLU A 64 -21.49 -4.10 -15.06
CA GLU A 64 -22.60 -4.74 -15.75
C GLU A 64 -23.65 -3.68 -16.09
N GLY A 65 -24.14 -3.66 -17.33
CA GLY A 65 -25.34 -2.88 -17.69
C GLY A 65 -25.16 -1.55 -18.44
N GLY A 66 -24.02 -1.26 -19.06
CA GLY A 66 -23.90 -0.12 -19.99
C GLY A 66 -23.66 1.25 -19.34
N ASN A 67 -24.23 2.32 -19.93
CA ASN A 67 -23.96 3.72 -19.53
C ASN A 67 -24.57 4.06 -18.16
N HIS A 68 -23.70 4.29 -17.17
CA HIS A 68 -24.08 4.61 -15.80
C HIS A 68 -24.55 6.06 -15.54
N GLN A 69 -24.56 6.93 -16.55
CA GLN A 69 -25.01 8.33 -16.41
C GLN A 69 -26.44 8.48 -15.89
N LEU A 70 -27.31 7.48 -16.13
CA LEU A 70 -28.72 7.53 -15.75
C LEU A 70 -29.07 6.60 -14.58
N GLN A 71 -28.08 5.88 -14.03
CA GLN A 71 -28.28 4.93 -12.92
C GLN A 71 -27.18 5.12 -11.86
N LYS A 72 -27.52 5.84 -10.79
CA LYS A 72 -26.64 6.03 -9.64
C LYS A 72 -26.28 4.67 -9.02
N GLY A 73 -24.99 4.42 -8.81
CA GLY A 73 -24.49 3.18 -8.18
C GLY A 73 -24.21 2.03 -9.14
N LEU A 74 -24.61 2.14 -10.43
CA LEU A 74 -24.27 1.13 -11.45
C LEU A 74 -22.76 1.01 -11.65
N TYR A 75 -22.05 2.13 -11.51
CA TYR A 75 -20.59 2.20 -11.45
C TYR A 75 -20.10 2.38 -10.01
N GLY A 76 -20.19 1.31 -9.23
CA GLY A 76 -19.63 1.20 -7.88
C GLY A 76 -18.33 0.40 -7.87
N VAL A 77 -17.60 0.43 -6.76
CA VAL A 77 -16.54 -0.56 -6.50
C VAL A 77 -17.16 -1.91 -6.13
N LYS A 78 -16.48 -3.02 -6.45
CA LYS A 78 -16.95 -4.38 -6.18
C LYS A 78 -17.05 -4.67 -4.69
N LYS A 79 -16.09 -4.18 -3.91
CA LYS A 79 -16.00 -4.29 -2.45
C LYS A 79 -15.67 -2.94 -1.84
N GLN A 80 -16.05 -2.73 -0.58
CA GLN A 80 -15.90 -1.44 0.10
C GLN A 80 -14.61 -1.38 0.93
N GLY A 81 -14.04 -0.18 1.04
CA GLY A 81 -12.83 0.07 1.84
C GLY A 81 -11.66 -0.85 1.45
N ALA A 82 -10.85 -1.21 2.44
CA ALA A 82 -9.65 -2.03 2.26
C ALA A 82 -9.90 -3.44 1.69
N SER A 83 -11.11 -3.98 1.81
CA SER A 83 -11.42 -5.33 1.32
C SER A 83 -11.21 -5.51 -0.18
N ILE A 84 -11.36 -4.44 -0.98
CA ILE A 84 -11.03 -4.49 -2.41
C ILE A 84 -9.53 -4.49 -2.68
N CYS A 85 -8.77 -3.83 -1.81
CA CYS A 85 -7.31 -3.76 -1.91
C CYS A 85 -6.71 -5.13 -1.55
N TYR A 86 -7.29 -5.81 -0.57
CA TYR A 86 -6.81 -7.11 -0.10
C TYR A 86 -7.09 -8.29 -1.04
N ASP A 87 -7.83 -8.08 -2.13
CA ASP A 87 -7.95 -9.07 -3.19
C ASP A 87 -6.60 -9.32 -3.91
N CYS A 88 -5.65 -8.38 -3.80
CA CYS A 88 -4.32 -8.51 -4.38
C CYS A 88 -3.17 -8.07 -3.46
N HIS A 89 -3.41 -7.13 -2.54
CA HIS A 89 -2.41 -6.65 -1.61
C HIS A 89 -2.48 -7.37 -0.27
N ASP A 90 -1.32 -7.67 0.31
CA ASP A 90 -1.26 -8.43 1.56
C ASP A 90 -1.88 -7.68 2.73
N ALA A 91 -2.89 -8.28 3.36
CA ALA A 91 -3.55 -7.73 4.55
C ALA A 91 -2.66 -7.74 5.80
N GLU A 92 -1.53 -8.46 5.80
CA GLU A 92 -0.55 -8.43 6.89
C GLU A 92 -0.03 -7.01 7.16
N MET A 93 0.00 -6.13 6.15
CA MET A 93 0.42 -4.74 6.33
C MET A 93 -0.48 -3.93 7.28
N ALA A 94 -1.70 -4.40 7.53
CA ALA A 94 -2.66 -3.81 8.46
C ALA A 94 -2.67 -4.50 9.83
N LYS A 95 -1.73 -5.42 10.08
CA LYS A 95 -1.61 -6.15 11.35
C LYS A 95 -0.37 -5.71 12.10
N GLY A 96 -0.53 -5.47 13.39
CA GLY A 96 0.56 -5.06 14.27
C GLY A 96 0.07 -4.74 15.67
N LYS A 97 1.01 -4.49 16.58
CA LYS A 97 0.71 -4.04 17.94
C LYS A 97 0.07 -2.66 17.94
N SER A 98 0.41 -1.83 16.96
CA SER A 98 -0.28 -0.58 16.68
C SER A 98 -0.60 -0.49 15.20
N VAL A 99 -1.79 -0.01 14.88
CA VAL A 99 -2.30 0.17 13.52
C VAL A 99 -2.68 1.63 13.39
N HIS A 100 -2.31 2.25 12.27
CA HIS A 100 -2.57 3.65 12.03
C HIS A 100 -4.07 3.84 11.72
N ALA A 101 -4.67 4.93 12.23
CA ALA A 101 -6.12 5.12 12.18
C ALA A 101 -6.75 4.95 10.78
N PRO A 102 -6.20 5.55 9.69
CA PRO A 102 -6.76 5.33 8.36
C PRO A 102 -6.73 3.86 7.92
N VAL A 103 -5.75 3.08 8.39
CA VAL A 103 -5.65 1.64 8.08
C VAL A 103 -6.64 0.84 8.92
N SER A 104 -6.79 1.14 10.22
CA SER A 104 -7.81 0.48 11.05
C SER A 104 -9.23 0.78 10.57
N ASP A 105 -9.44 1.96 9.99
CA ASP A 105 -10.71 2.41 9.44
C ASP A 105 -10.97 1.88 8.01
N ASN A 106 -10.05 1.05 7.49
CA ASN A 106 -10.11 0.49 6.13
C ASN A 106 -10.10 1.55 5.01
N ASP A 107 -9.54 2.74 5.28
CA ASP A 107 -9.45 3.86 4.35
C ASP A 107 -8.05 3.97 3.71
N CYS A 108 -7.75 3.04 2.80
CA CYS A 108 -6.51 3.06 2.02
C CYS A 108 -6.41 4.29 1.11
N VAL A 109 -7.56 4.83 0.69
CA VAL A 109 -7.63 5.89 -0.32
C VAL A 109 -7.42 7.28 0.28
N SER A 110 -7.46 7.44 1.60
CA SER A 110 -7.01 8.68 2.27
C SER A 110 -5.61 9.09 1.82
N CYS A 111 -4.69 8.13 1.70
CA CYS A 111 -3.29 8.36 1.37
C CYS A 111 -2.92 7.94 -0.07
N HIS A 112 -3.57 6.91 -0.62
CA HIS A 112 -3.24 6.34 -1.93
C HIS A 112 -4.28 6.69 -3.00
N ASP A 113 -3.83 6.91 -4.24
CA ASP A 113 -4.71 7.01 -5.41
C ASP A 113 -4.74 5.64 -6.15
N PRO A 114 -5.87 4.91 -6.12
CA PRO A 114 -5.96 3.57 -6.70
C PRO A 114 -5.89 3.58 -8.24
N HIS A 115 -5.99 4.74 -8.89
CA HIS A 115 -5.82 4.84 -10.34
C HIS A 115 -4.35 5.05 -10.76
N GLY A 116 -3.49 5.38 -9.80
CA GLY A 116 -2.09 5.72 -10.04
C GLY A 116 -1.76 7.17 -9.70
N GLY A 117 -0.51 7.56 -9.92
CA GLY A 117 -0.01 8.86 -9.49
C GLY A 117 1.35 9.22 -10.06
N SER A 118 1.89 10.35 -9.62
CA SER A 118 3.23 10.82 -9.97
C SER A 118 4.28 10.46 -8.92
N ARG A 119 3.84 9.95 -7.77
CA ARG A 119 4.67 9.62 -6.61
C ARG A 119 4.74 8.11 -6.42
N ALA A 120 5.84 7.65 -5.81
CA ALA A 120 5.99 6.25 -5.45
C ALA A 120 4.79 5.77 -4.62
N ARG A 121 4.34 4.53 -4.86
CA ARG A 121 3.19 3.92 -4.17
C ARG A 121 1.88 4.71 -4.32
N PHE A 122 1.79 5.58 -5.34
CA PHE A 122 0.59 6.39 -5.63
C PHE A 122 0.14 7.28 -4.48
N LEU A 123 1.09 7.80 -3.70
CA LEU A 123 0.78 8.71 -2.60
C LEU A 123 0.18 10.03 -3.09
N LYS A 124 -0.84 10.52 -2.39
CA LYS A 124 -1.54 11.78 -2.69
C LYS A 124 -0.74 13.03 -2.32
N GLY A 125 0.13 12.93 -1.32
CA GLY A 125 1.06 13.99 -0.89
C GLY A 125 2.52 13.57 -1.00
N ASN A 126 3.44 14.51 -0.81
CA ASN A 126 4.87 14.21 -0.78
C ASN A 126 5.23 13.49 0.53
N TYR A 127 6.15 12.54 0.41
CA TYR A 127 6.75 11.85 1.53
C TYR A 127 8.10 11.26 1.09
N PRO A 128 9.21 11.50 1.80
CA PRO A 128 10.51 11.02 1.36
C PRO A 128 10.59 9.49 1.36
N ALA A 129 11.14 8.93 0.29
CA ALA A 129 11.38 7.49 0.20
C ALA A 129 12.62 7.05 1.01
N ALA A 130 13.56 7.95 1.29
CA ALA A 130 14.74 7.70 2.12
C ALA A 130 14.42 7.75 3.62
N SER A 131 15.30 7.22 4.47
CA SER A 131 15.22 7.37 5.94
C SER A 131 15.75 8.73 6.42
N GLU A 132 16.52 9.41 5.59
CA GLU A 132 17.17 10.69 5.87
C GLU A 132 16.73 11.69 4.80
N ALA A 133 16.21 12.84 5.24
CA ALA A 133 15.87 13.97 4.42
C ALA A 133 15.61 15.19 5.32
N ALA A 134 16.08 16.36 4.91
CA ALA A 134 15.78 17.60 5.62
C ALA A 134 14.26 17.79 5.73
N PHE A 135 13.81 18.25 6.90
CA PHE A 135 12.41 18.56 7.11
C PHE A 135 11.98 19.75 6.23
N SER A 136 10.80 19.62 5.61
CA SER A 136 10.10 20.71 4.94
C SER A 136 8.60 20.42 4.94
N GLU A 137 7.75 21.44 5.08
CA GLU A 137 6.31 21.20 5.11
C GLU A 137 5.81 20.56 3.81
N ASP A 138 6.27 21.06 2.66
CA ASP A 138 5.92 20.49 1.37
C ASP A 138 6.39 19.04 1.24
N GLY A 139 7.63 18.72 1.65
CA GLY A 139 8.22 17.39 1.54
C GLY A 139 7.49 16.32 2.34
N TYR A 140 6.73 16.71 3.37
CA TYR A 140 5.96 15.84 4.25
C TYR A 140 4.45 16.13 4.17
N SER A 141 3.99 16.81 3.10
CA SER A 141 2.59 17.20 2.90
C SER A 141 1.59 16.06 3.00
N LEU A 142 1.98 14.80 2.74
CA LEU A 142 1.13 13.64 3.00
C LEU A 142 0.77 13.54 4.49
N CYS A 143 1.76 13.61 5.36
CA CYS A 143 1.60 13.46 6.81
C CYS A 143 0.95 14.71 7.41
N LEU A 144 1.38 15.89 6.96
CA LEU A 144 0.95 17.18 7.49
C LEU A 144 -0.46 17.58 7.04
N SER A 145 -1.09 16.78 6.17
CA SER A 145 -2.53 16.91 5.92
C SER A 145 -3.39 16.63 7.16
N CYS A 146 -2.86 15.88 8.14
CA CYS A 146 -3.53 15.55 9.39
C CYS A 146 -2.70 15.84 10.65
N HIS A 147 -1.37 15.79 10.57
CA HIS A 147 -0.49 15.98 11.73
C HIS A 147 0.09 17.39 11.79
N GLU A 148 -0.05 18.04 12.95
CA GLU A 148 0.48 19.39 13.19
C GLU A 148 2.02 19.40 13.17
N PRO A 149 2.69 20.16 12.27
CA PRO A 149 4.15 20.14 12.15
C PRO A 149 4.87 20.55 13.44
N LYS A 150 4.34 21.52 14.20
CA LYS A 150 4.92 22.01 15.46
C LYS A 150 5.09 20.91 16.50
N ALA A 151 4.27 19.86 16.46
CA ALA A 151 4.41 18.71 17.33
C ALA A 151 5.77 17.99 17.18
N PHE A 152 6.44 18.17 16.04
CA PHE A 152 7.69 17.50 15.70
C PHE A 152 8.87 18.45 15.50
N THR A 153 8.63 19.75 15.28
CA THR A 153 9.67 20.71 14.88
C THR A 153 10.03 21.73 15.95
N ASP A 154 9.11 22.05 16.86
CA ASP A 154 9.35 22.99 17.95
C ASP A 154 10.33 22.35 18.94
N ASP A 155 11.34 23.09 19.37
CA ASP A 155 12.39 22.58 20.26
C ASP A 155 11.86 22.26 21.66
N GLU A 156 10.76 22.91 22.06
CA GLU A 156 10.04 22.64 23.30
C GLU A 156 8.58 22.26 23.05
N THR A 157 8.02 21.43 23.93
CA THR A 157 6.63 20.97 23.85
C THR A 157 6.09 20.63 25.24
N GLY A 158 4.83 21.03 25.50
CA GLY A 158 4.15 20.68 26.76
C GLY A 158 3.58 19.25 26.75
N SER A 159 2.98 18.82 25.64
CA SER A 159 2.24 17.55 25.60
C SER A 159 2.00 16.96 24.20
N ALA A 160 2.54 17.53 23.12
CA ALA A 160 2.10 17.21 21.75
C ALA A 160 2.13 15.71 21.40
N THR A 161 3.23 15.01 21.72
CA THR A 161 3.42 13.59 21.36
C THR A 161 3.86 12.70 22.54
N GLY A 162 4.13 13.30 23.70
CA GLY A 162 4.69 12.60 24.86
C GLY A 162 6.11 12.04 24.67
N PHE A 163 6.76 12.28 23.52
CA PHE A 163 8.18 11.97 23.32
C PHE A 163 9.00 13.23 23.60
N ARG A 164 9.18 13.52 24.89
CA ARG A 164 9.84 14.72 25.41
C ARG A 164 10.61 14.42 26.70
N ASP A 165 11.69 15.14 26.94
CA ASP A 165 12.46 15.11 28.19
C ASP A 165 12.39 16.48 28.87
N GLY A 166 11.64 16.57 29.98
CA GLY A 166 11.11 17.85 30.45
C GLY A 166 10.40 18.56 29.30
N LYS A 167 10.71 19.85 29.09
CA LYS A 167 10.13 20.61 27.98
C LYS A 167 10.73 20.26 26.62
N THR A 168 11.89 19.61 26.56
CA THR A 168 12.60 19.36 25.31
C THR A 168 11.85 18.37 24.43
N ASN A 169 11.51 18.78 23.21
CA ASN A 169 10.87 17.93 22.23
C ASN A 169 11.88 16.99 21.58
N LEU A 170 11.80 15.70 21.90
CA LEU A 170 12.74 14.73 21.35
C LEU A 170 12.47 14.45 19.86
N HIS A 171 11.28 14.76 19.33
CA HIS A 171 11.08 14.71 17.88
C HIS A 171 11.93 15.74 17.15
N ALA A 172 12.05 16.97 17.67
CA ALA A 172 12.80 18.04 17.01
C ALA A 172 14.29 17.68 16.85
N LEU A 173 14.87 17.02 17.84
CA LEU A 173 16.26 16.53 17.77
C LEU A 173 16.48 15.55 16.60
N HIS A 174 15.48 14.75 16.25
CA HIS A 174 15.61 13.72 15.22
C HIS A 174 15.12 14.20 13.84
N VAL A 175 13.97 14.86 13.79
CA VAL A 175 13.35 15.33 12.54
C VAL A 175 14.09 16.53 11.97
N LYS A 176 14.42 17.51 12.82
CA LYS A 176 15.15 18.72 12.42
C LYS A 176 16.66 18.56 12.60
N GLY A 177 17.09 18.08 13.77
CA GLY A 177 18.52 17.95 14.11
C GLY A 177 19.24 16.89 13.27
N ALA A 178 18.80 15.64 13.36
CA ALA A 178 19.41 14.52 12.63
C ALA A 178 18.87 14.31 11.21
N ALA A 179 17.91 15.12 10.77
CA ALA A 179 17.24 15.00 9.47
C ALA A 179 16.66 13.60 9.19
N LEU A 180 16.14 12.94 10.24
CA LEU A 180 15.47 11.66 10.12
C LEU A 180 14.03 11.85 9.68
N THR A 181 13.65 11.11 8.65
CA THR A 181 12.27 11.05 8.15
C THR A 181 11.40 10.26 9.11
N CYS A 182 10.08 10.43 9.06
CA CYS A 182 9.16 9.69 9.91
C CYS A 182 9.33 8.16 9.75
N LYS A 183 9.65 7.66 8.55
CA LYS A 183 9.86 6.21 8.29
C LYS A 183 11.15 5.65 8.86
N ALA A 184 12.07 6.50 9.33
CA ALA A 184 13.25 6.01 10.04
C ALA A 184 12.84 5.29 11.34
N CYS A 185 11.76 5.73 11.98
CA CYS A 185 11.26 5.15 13.23
C CYS A 185 9.86 4.54 13.08
N HIS A 186 9.00 5.08 12.23
CA HIS A 186 7.60 4.68 12.14
C HIS A 186 7.28 3.79 10.94
N ASN A 187 6.40 2.81 11.14
CA ASN A 187 5.67 2.16 10.07
C ASN A 187 4.24 2.74 10.02
N VAL A 188 3.94 3.46 8.93
CA VAL A 188 2.71 4.24 8.78
C VAL A 188 1.45 3.40 8.54
N HIS A 189 1.58 2.09 8.32
CA HIS A 189 0.41 1.20 8.23
C HIS A 189 0.15 0.53 9.57
N ALA A 190 1.04 -0.37 9.97
CA ALA A 190 1.00 -1.06 11.24
C ALA A 190 2.43 -1.37 11.69
N ALA A 191 2.65 -1.39 13.00
CA ALA A 191 3.98 -1.55 13.56
C ALA A 191 3.99 -2.55 14.73
N PRO A 192 5.13 -3.24 14.94
CA PRO A 192 5.29 -4.24 16.00
C PRO A 192 5.37 -3.63 17.41
N GLN A 193 5.72 -2.34 17.53
CA GLN A 193 5.76 -1.63 18.80
C GLN A 193 4.56 -0.68 18.95
N GLN A 194 4.41 -0.09 20.14
CA GLN A 194 3.41 0.96 20.36
C GLN A 194 3.75 2.22 19.55
N LYS A 195 2.77 3.10 19.35
CA LYS A 195 2.94 4.41 18.68
C LYS A 195 3.56 4.30 17.27
N LEU A 196 3.18 3.25 16.54
CA LEU A 196 3.62 2.97 15.16
C LEU A 196 5.13 2.80 15.00
N LEU A 197 5.86 2.41 16.04
CA LEU A 197 7.31 2.25 15.97
C LEU A 197 7.71 0.90 15.34
N SER A 198 8.66 0.96 14.41
CA SER A 198 9.27 -0.19 13.75
C SER A 198 10.34 -0.83 14.65
N ASN A 199 10.53 -2.15 14.56
CA ASN A 199 11.68 -2.82 15.20
C ASN A 199 13.00 -2.52 14.50
N ALA A 200 12.93 -2.25 13.20
CA ALA A 200 14.09 -1.92 12.40
C ALA A 200 13.68 -1.01 11.23
N SER A 201 14.64 -0.20 10.77
CA SER A 201 14.58 0.52 9.50
C SER A 201 15.93 0.40 8.79
N LYS A 202 16.09 1.04 7.63
CA LYS A 202 17.37 1.08 6.91
C LYS A 202 17.77 2.52 6.67
N ASN A 203 19.04 2.82 6.89
CA ASN A 203 19.62 4.13 6.57
C ASN A 203 19.80 4.30 5.05
N LYS A 204 20.29 5.46 4.59
CA LYS A 204 20.49 5.71 3.14
C LYS A 204 21.47 4.74 2.46
N ASN A 205 22.37 4.13 3.23
CA ASN A 205 23.36 3.15 2.75
C ASN A 205 22.83 1.71 2.85
N GLY A 206 21.57 1.52 3.23
CA GLY A 206 20.96 0.19 3.39
C GLY A 206 21.35 -0.53 4.69
N VAL A 207 22.10 0.11 5.59
CA VAL A 207 22.47 -0.44 6.89
C VAL A 207 21.24 -0.44 7.79
N GLU A 208 21.02 -1.57 8.47
CA GLU A 208 19.91 -1.74 9.38
C GLU A 208 20.08 -0.87 10.64
N ILE A 209 19.03 -0.12 10.96
CA ILE A 209 18.87 0.63 12.21
C ILE A 209 17.89 -0.16 13.05
N LEU A 210 18.35 -0.73 14.15
CA LEU A 210 17.48 -1.40 15.12
C LEU A 210 16.87 -0.34 16.03
N LEU A 211 15.62 -0.53 16.40
CA LEU A 211 14.88 0.36 17.28
C LEU A 211 14.08 -0.47 18.29
N ASN A 212 14.29 -0.19 19.57
CA ASN A 212 13.46 -0.75 20.64
C ASN A 212 13.15 0.35 21.66
N MET A 213 11.87 0.67 21.77
CA MET A 213 11.34 1.67 22.68
C MET A 213 10.54 1.02 23.80
N THR A 214 10.86 1.42 25.04
CA THR A 214 10.06 1.09 26.22
C THR A 214 9.36 2.35 26.71
N PHE A 215 8.14 2.18 27.20
CA PHE A 215 7.30 3.28 27.67
C PHE A 215 6.95 3.06 29.15
N SER A 216 6.97 4.15 29.92
CA SER A 216 6.53 4.20 31.30
C SER A 216 5.47 5.29 31.49
N ALA A 217 4.90 5.38 32.71
CA ALA A 217 3.93 6.42 33.04
C ALA A 217 4.53 7.83 32.92
N SER A 218 5.79 8.01 33.31
CA SER A 218 6.46 9.32 33.29
C SER A 218 7.32 9.53 32.04
N GLY A 219 7.72 8.50 31.30
CA GLY A 219 8.55 8.68 30.10
C GLY A 219 8.85 7.38 29.38
N GLY A 220 10.13 7.05 29.22
CA GLY A 220 10.54 5.81 28.57
C GLY A 220 12.04 5.70 28.29
N SER A 221 12.42 4.68 27.53
CA SER A 221 13.79 4.49 27.05
C SER A 221 13.81 4.10 25.58
N CYS A 222 14.87 4.49 24.87
CA CYS A 222 15.13 4.12 23.49
C CYS A 222 16.48 3.42 23.40
N LYS A 223 16.52 2.26 22.73
CA LYS A 223 17.75 1.64 22.25
C LYS A 223 17.75 1.71 20.72
N MET A 224 18.79 2.31 20.16
CA MET A 224 18.99 2.43 18.71
C MET A 224 20.43 2.09 18.32
N THR A 225 20.66 1.69 17.07
CA THR A 225 22.02 1.51 16.53
C THR A 225 22.83 2.82 16.47
N CYS A 226 22.20 3.99 16.37
CA CYS A 226 22.86 5.27 16.13
C CYS A 226 23.50 5.91 17.38
N HIS A 227 22.91 5.74 18.56
CA HIS A 227 23.44 6.28 19.82
C HIS A 227 23.22 5.28 20.96
N SER A 228 24.03 5.41 22.02
CA SER A 228 23.85 4.61 23.25
C SER A 228 22.43 4.73 23.79
N PRO A 229 21.89 3.68 24.45
CA PRO A 229 20.54 3.72 25.00
C PRO A 229 20.30 5.00 25.80
N ALA A 230 19.17 5.65 25.54
CA ALA A 230 18.78 6.90 26.18
C ALA A 230 17.47 6.72 26.93
N THR A 231 17.29 7.48 28.00
CA THR A 231 16.06 7.56 28.78
C THR A 231 15.51 8.98 28.71
N TYR A 232 14.19 9.13 28.86
CA TYR A 232 13.54 10.43 28.94
C TYR A 232 12.44 10.43 29.98
N ASN A 233 12.15 11.61 30.54
CA ASN A 233 11.10 11.83 31.52
C ASN A 233 10.29 13.09 31.19
N ARG A 234 8.96 12.99 31.19
CA ARG A 234 8.02 14.07 30.84
C ARG A 234 7.65 14.90 32.06
#